data_AF-A0A2U3Z2C9-F1
#
_entry.id   AF-A0A2U3Z2C9-F1
#
_cell.length_a   1.000
_cell.length_b   1.000
_cell.length_c   1.000
_cell.angle_alpha   90.00
_cell.angle_beta   90.00
_cell.angle_gamma   90.00
#
_symmetry.space_group_name_H-M   'P 1'
#
loop_
_entity.id
_entity.type
_entity.pdbx_description
1 polymer ?
#
loop_
_entity_poly.entity_id
_entity_poly.type
_entity_poly.pdbx_seq_one_letter_code
_entity_poly.pdbx_strand_id
1 'polypeptide(L)'
;MSSLHKSRIADFHDVLKEPTIALEKLRELSFSGIPCEGGLRCLCWKILLNYLPLERASWTSILAKQRELYSQFLREMIIQPGIAKANMGVSREDVTFEDHPLNPNPDSRWNTYFKDNEVLLQIDKDVRRLCPDISFFQRATEYPCLLILDPQNEFETLRKRVEQTTLKSQTVARNRSGVTNVRANLGAPGTPRDSLFLHASRGALATGRVKSWV
;
A
#
# COMPACT_ATOMS: atom_id res chain seq x y z
N MET A 1 -32.96 19.66 -1.49
CA MET A 1 -33.31 18.22 -1.67
C MET A 1 -34.81 18.13 -1.93
N SER A 2 -35.23 17.48 -3.02
CA SER A 2 -36.65 17.27 -3.34
C SER A 2 -37.32 16.32 -2.34
N SER A 3 -38.65 16.38 -2.21
CA SER A 3 -39.42 15.46 -1.36
C SER A 3 -39.19 13.99 -1.74
N LEU A 4 -39.11 13.70 -3.05
CA LEU A 4 -38.82 12.37 -3.58
C LEU A 4 -37.46 11.83 -3.13
N HIS A 5 -36.42 12.67 -3.12
CA HIS A 5 -35.09 12.26 -2.64
C HIS A 5 -35.07 11.92 -1.16
N LYS A 6 -35.80 12.70 -0.34
CA LYS A 6 -35.95 12.42 1.08
C LYS A 6 -36.71 11.11 1.33
N SER A 7 -37.78 10.87 0.57
CA SER A 7 -38.54 9.60 0.63
C SER A 7 -37.63 8.41 0.31
N ARG A 8 -36.85 8.51 -0.77
CA ARG A 8 -35.91 7.46 -1.16
C ARG A 8 -34.89 7.16 -0.07
N ILE A 9 -34.32 8.17 0.56
CA ILE A 9 -33.40 7.99 1.70
C ILE A 9 -34.09 7.26 2.87
N ALA A 10 -35.35 7.59 3.16
CA ALA A 10 -36.14 6.91 4.18
C ALA A 10 -36.34 5.42 3.85
N ASP A 11 -36.66 5.09 2.59
CA ASP A 11 -36.83 3.69 2.15
C ASP A 11 -35.57 2.84 2.40
N PHE A 12 -34.38 3.40 2.12
CA PHE A 12 -33.12 2.74 2.44
C PHE A 12 -32.94 2.54 3.95
N HIS A 13 -33.23 3.57 4.74
CA HIS A 13 -33.11 3.46 6.19
C HIS A 13 -34.03 2.41 6.77
N ASP A 14 -35.24 2.27 6.26
CA ASP A 14 -36.21 1.32 6.77
C ASP A 14 -35.77 -0.12 6.51
N VAL A 15 -35.28 -0.42 5.30
CA VAL A 15 -34.70 -1.73 4.96
C VAL A 15 -33.46 -2.03 5.81
N LEU A 16 -32.58 -1.06 6.01
CA LEU A 16 -31.32 -1.25 6.75
C LEU A 16 -31.52 -1.31 8.27
N LYS A 17 -32.68 -0.92 8.78
CA LYS A 17 -33.01 -1.01 10.22
C LYS A 17 -33.53 -2.39 10.62
N GLU A 18 -34.03 -3.19 9.68
CA GLU A 18 -34.54 -4.53 9.96
C GLU A 18 -33.46 -5.42 10.60
N PRO A 19 -33.80 -6.29 11.58
CA PRO A 19 -32.82 -7.15 12.25
C PRO A 19 -32.13 -8.12 11.29
N THR A 20 -32.87 -8.58 10.28
CA THR A 20 -32.39 -9.34 9.14
C THR A 20 -32.76 -8.58 7.88
N ILE A 21 -31.76 -8.18 7.09
CA ILE A 21 -31.96 -7.29 5.95
C ILE A 21 -32.49 -8.09 4.75
N ALA A 22 -33.62 -7.66 4.19
CA ALA A 22 -34.15 -8.18 2.94
C ALA A 22 -33.26 -7.82 1.75
N LEU A 23 -32.36 -8.74 1.35
CA LEU A 23 -31.36 -8.50 0.30
C LEU A 23 -31.97 -8.13 -1.05
N GLU A 24 -33.06 -8.80 -1.46
CA GLU A 24 -33.71 -8.52 -2.75
C GLU A 24 -34.26 -7.10 -2.81
N LYS A 25 -34.94 -6.66 -1.75
CA LYS A 25 -35.43 -5.28 -1.64
C LYS A 25 -34.29 -4.26 -1.64
N LEU A 26 -33.18 -4.56 -0.96
CA LEU A 26 -31.99 -3.71 -0.98
C LEU A 26 -31.39 -3.60 -2.39
N ARG A 27 -31.35 -4.69 -3.15
CA ARG A 27 -30.87 -4.72 -4.55
C ARG A 27 -31.76 -3.89 -5.47
N GLU A 28 -33.07 -4.07 -5.39
CA GLU A 28 -34.05 -3.29 -6.15
C GLU A 28 -33.90 -1.78 -5.91
N LEU A 29 -33.82 -1.37 -4.63
CA LEU A 29 -33.57 0.02 -4.28
C LEU A 29 -32.23 0.52 -4.82
N SER A 30 -31.18 -0.29 -4.72
CA SER A 30 -29.81 0.06 -5.14
C SER A 30 -29.62 0.09 -6.65
N PHE A 31 -30.50 -0.55 -7.45
CA PHE A 31 -30.38 -0.64 -8.91
C PHE A 31 -30.34 0.74 -9.59
N SER A 32 -31.15 1.68 -9.06
CA SER A 32 -31.19 3.08 -9.52
C SER A 32 -30.12 3.97 -8.86
N GLY A 33 -29.14 3.37 -8.17
CA GLY A 33 -28.05 4.05 -7.50
C GLY A 33 -28.33 4.35 -6.02
N ILE A 34 -27.30 4.26 -5.18
CA ILE A 34 -27.43 4.47 -3.74
C ILE A 34 -27.13 5.95 -3.40
N PRO A 35 -27.98 6.64 -2.60
CA PRO A 35 -27.71 7.99 -2.12
C PRO A 35 -26.34 8.14 -1.43
N CYS A 36 -25.71 9.30 -1.57
CA CYS A 36 -24.40 9.59 -0.96
C CYS A 36 -24.50 9.88 0.55
N GLU A 37 -25.67 10.32 0.99
CA GLU A 37 -25.91 10.93 2.29
C GLU A 37 -25.94 9.90 3.42
N GLY A 38 -25.60 10.34 4.63
CA GLY A 38 -25.76 9.54 5.85
C GLY A 38 -24.93 8.25 5.89
N GLY A 39 -23.92 8.09 5.02
CA GLY A 39 -23.12 6.87 4.93
C GLY A 39 -23.87 5.67 4.33
N LEU A 40 -25.03 5.89 3.70
CA LEU A 40 -25.85 4.85 3.10
C LEU A 40 -25.08 4.02 2.08
N ARG A 41 -24.36 4.68 1.17
CA ARG A 41 -23.53 4.00 0.17
C ARG A 41 -22.51 3.06 0.81
N CYS A 42 -21.83 3.50 1.85
CA CYS A 42 -20.84 2.69 2.55
C CYS A 42 -21.47 1.44 3.18
N LEU A 43 -22.64 1.57 3.81
CA LEU A 43 -23.32 0.44 4.43
C LEU A 43 -23.90 -0.53 3.41
N CYS A 44 -24.59 -0.01 2.38
CA CYS A 44 -25.16 -0.82 1.31
C CYS A 44 -24.09 -1.62 0.58
N TRP A 45 -22.95 -1.01 0.23
CA TRP A 45 -21.85 -1.71 -0.42
C TRP A 45 -21.26 -2.82 0.44
N LYS A 46 -21.12 -2.61 1.76
CA LYS A 46 -20.66 -3.67 2.66
C LYS A 46 -21.58 -4.89 2.64
N ILE A 47 -22.89 -4.69 2.53
CA ILE A 47 -23.85 -5.79 2.45
C ILE A 47 -23.85 -6.42 1.06
N LEU A 48 -23.96 -5.60 0.00
CA LEU A 48 -24.05 -6.07 -1.39
C LEU A 48 -22.79 -6.80 -1.87
N LEU A 49 -21.61 -6.46 -1.32
CA LEU A 49 -20.35 -7.13 -1.57
C LEU A 49 -20.08 -8.30 -0.59
N ASN A 50 -21.10 -8.71 0.18
CA ASN A 50 -21.05 -9.80 1.16
C ASN A 50 -19.98 -9.64 2.27
N TYR A 51 -19.56 -8.40 2.56
CA TYR A 51 -18.65 -8.12 3.67
C TYR A 51 -19.38 -8.15 5.02
N LEU A 52 -20.61 -7.65 5.07
CA LEU A 52 -21.52 -7.78 6.21
C LEU A 52 -22.64 -8.78 5.88
N PRO A 53 -22.99 -9.70 6.80
CA PRO A 53 -24.13 -10.58 6.61
C PRO A 53 -25.45 -9.84 6.74
N LEU A 54 -26.56 -10.52 6.43
CA LEU A 54 -27.89 -9.94 6.51
C LEU A 54 -28.36 -9.78 7.96
N GLU A 55 -27.90 -10.63 8.89
CA GLU A 55 -28.22 -10.54 10.31
C GLU A 55 -27.38 -9.47 11.01
N ARG A 56 -28.02 -8.37 11.42
CA ARG A 56 -27.34 -7.22 12.02
C ARG A 56 -26.69 -7.50 13.36
N ALA A 57 -27.25 -8.43 14.14
CA ALA A 57 -26.73 -8.79 15.45
C ALA A 57 -25.29 -9.32 15.40
N SER A 58 -24.87 -9.88 14.27
CA SER A 58 -23.53 -10.45 14.09
C SER A 58 -22.47 -9.44 13.62
N TRP A 59 -22.88 -8.25 13.18
CA TRP A 59 -22.00 -7.28 12.51
C TRP A 59 -20.80 -6.87 13.37
N THR A 60 -21.02 -6.57 14.65
CA THR A 60 -19.95 -6.14 15.56
C THR A 60 -18.86 -7.21 15.68
N SER A 61 -19.26 -8.47 15.86
CA SER A 61 -18.34 -9.61 15.98
C SER A 61 -17.56 -9.85 14.68
N ILE A 62 -18.26 -9.84 13.54
CA ILE A 62 -17.63 -10.04 12.23
C ILE A 62 -16.66 -8.91 11.89
N LEU A 63 -17.04 -7.65 12.11
CA LEU A 63 -16.15 -6.51 11.89
C LEU A 63 -14.90 -6.59 12.77
N ALA A 64 -15.04 -6.98 14.03
CA ALA A 64 -13.90 -7.17 14.92
C ALA A 64 -12.97 -8.29 14.39
N LYS A 65 -13.54 -9.45 14.04
CA LYS A 65 -12.79 -10.58 13.46
C LYS A 65 -12.06 -10.20 12.18
N GLN A 66 -12.72 -9.50 11.25
CA GLN A 66 -12.12 -9.09 9.98
C GLN A 66 -10.99 -8.08 10.17
N ARG A 67 -11.13 -7.13 11.11
CA ARG A 67 -10.06 -6.18 11.44
C ARG A 67 -8.86 -6.85 12.10
N GLU A 68 -9.10 -7.82 12.97
CA GLU A 68 -8.03 -8.61 13.58
C GLU A 68 -7.29 -9.44 12.53
N LEU A 69 -8.03 -10.13 11.64
CA LEU A 69 -7.45 -10.90 10.54
C LEU A 69 -6.62 -10.01 9.61
N TYR A 70 -7.12 -8.82 9.25
CA TYR A 70 -6.34 -7.85 8.48
C TYR A 70 -5.06 -7.44 9.23
N SER A 71 -5.13 -7.20 10.54
CA SER A 71 -3.96 -6.87 11.36
C SER A 71 -2.94 -8.01 11.40
N GLN A 72 -3.39 -9.27 11.40
CA GLN A 72 -2.53 -10.44 11.30
C GLN A 72 -1.85 -10.52 9.93
N PHE A 73 -2.58 -10.31 8.83
CA PHE A 73 -1.98 -10.26 7.49
C PHE A 73 -0.94 -9.15 7.36
N LEU A 74 -1.18 -7.97 7.93
CA LEU A 74 -0.17 -6.91 7.97
C LEU A 74 1.10 -7.39 8.70
N ARG A 75 0.94 -8.06 9.85
CA ARG A 75 2.09 -8.60 10.60
C ARG A 75 2.86 -9.64 9.81
N GLU A 76 2.19 -10.55 9.12
CA GLU A 76 2.84 -11.67 8.42
C GLU A 76 3.44 -11.26 7.08
N MET A 77 2.70 -10.48 6.27
CA MET A 77 3.11 -10.19 4.89
C MET A 77 3.96 -8.92 4.78
N ILE A 78 3.68 -7.91 5.62
CA ILE A 78 4.33 -6.60 5.51
C ILE A 78 5.43 -6.47 6.55
N ILE A 79 5.13 -6.76 7.82
CA ILE A 79 6.04 -6.53 8.94
C ILE A 79 7.08 -7.66 9.03
N GLN A 80 6.66 -8.92 9.07
CA GLN A 80 7.53 -10.11 9.20
C GLN A 80 7.58 -10.98 7.93
N PRO A 81 8.00 -10.48 6.75
CA PRO A 81 8.48 -11.42 5.74
C PRO A 81 9.66 -12.14 6.37
N GLY A 82 9.74 -13.45 6.19
CA GLY A 82 10.63 -14.34 6.95
C GLY A 82 12.10 -13.89 7.13
N ILE A 83 12.59 -12.93 6.35
CA ILE A 83 13.92 -12.32 6.45
C ILE A 83 14.14 -11.50 7.73
N ALA A 84 13.11 -10.87 8.32
CA ALA A 84 13.29 -10.15 9.59
C ALA A 84 13.66 -11.07 10.76
N LYS A 85 13.27 -12.36 10.71
CA LYS A 85 13.73 -13.36 11.68
C LYS A 85 15.23 -13.65 11.57
N ALA A 86 15.81 -13.55 10.38
CA ALA A 86 17.26 -13.72 10.17
C ALA A 86 18.07 -12.51 10.68
N ASN A 87 17.50 -11.30 10.66
CA ASN A 87 18.17 -10.08 11.12
C ASN A 87 18.05 -9.82 12.63
N MET A 88 17.08 -10.42 13.33
CA MET A 88 16.93 -10.28 14.79
C MET A 88 17.91 -11.12 15.62
N GLY A 89 18.86 -11.82 14.99
CA GLY A 89 20.02 -12.41 15.68
C GLY A 89 19.71 -13.48 16.73
N VAL A 90 18.50 -14.05 16.74
CA VAL A 90 18.10 -15.07 17.75
C VAL A 90 18.65 -16.46 17.43
N SER A 91 19.23 -16.67 16.27
CA SER A 91 20.18 -17.75 16.05
C SER A 91 21.09 -17.34 14.90
N ARG A 92 22.37 -17.72 14.95
CA ARG A 92 23.05 -18.03 13.69
C ARG A 92 22.31 -19.27 13.18
N GLU A 93 21.20 -19.09 12.47
CA GLU A 93 20.71 -20.18 11.63
C GLU A 93 21.90 -20.56 10.78
N ASP A 94 22.33 -21.82 10.94
CA ASP A 94 23.33 -22.42 10.09
C ASP A 94 22.97 -22.02 8.68
N VAL A 95 23.88 -21.32 7.99
CA VAL A 95 23.76 -21.05 6.57
C VAL A 95 24.00 -22.40 5.89
N THR A 96 23.15 -23.39 6.22
CA THR A 96 22.99 -24.57 5.41
C THR A 96 22.70 -24.02 4.03
N PHE A 97 23.47 -24.50 3.07
CA PHE A 97 23.56 -24.05 1.69
C PHE A 97 22.20 -24.00 0.92
N GLU A 98 21.09 -24.22 1.62
CA GLU A 98 19.72 -24.43 1.15
C GLU A 98 18.90 -23.14 1.04
N ASP A 99 19.27 -22.00 1.65
CA ASP A 99 18.48 -20.76 1.48
C ASP A 99 19.32 -19.46 1.57
N HIS A 100 19.73 -18.94 0.40
CA HIS A 100 20.57 -17.74 0.27
C HIS A 100 20.03 -16.81 -0.84
N PRO A 101 20.37 -15.51 -0.87
CA PRO A 101 19.81 -14.54 -1.82
C PRO A 101 20.09 -14.80 -3.30
N LEU A 102 20.99 -15.75 -3.60
CA LEU A 102 21.32 -16.17 -4.96
C LEU A 102 20.87 -17.61 -5.22
N ASN A 103 20.06 -18.20 -4.34
CA ASN A 103 19.65 -19.59 -4.46
C ASN A 103 18.66 -19.71 -5.62
N PRO A 104 18.95 -20.50 -6.66
CA PRO A 104 18.04 -20.70 -7.79
C PRO A 104 16.83 -21.59 -7.44
N ASN A 105 16.80 -22.20 -6.25
CA ASN A 105 15.69 -23.05 -5.82
C ASN A 105 14.37 -22.24 -5.83
N PRO A 106 13.34 -22.68 -6.58
CA PRO A 106 12.06 -21.99 -6.63
C PRO A 106 11.40 -21.83 -5.25
N ASP A 107 11.67 -22.74 -4.32
CA ASP A 107 11.08 -22.76 -2.97
C ASP A 107 11.89 -21.96 -1.92
N SER A 108 12.97 -21.29 -2.33
CA SER A 108 13.77 -20.42 -1.47
C SER A 108 12.97 -19.23 -0.94
N ARG A 109 13.17 -18.87 0.34
CA ARG A 109 12.52 -17.70 0.95
C ARG A 109 12.98 -16.40 0.29
N TRP A 110 14.21 -16.37 -0.22
CA TRP A 110 14.74 -15.24 -0.98
C TRP A 110 14.08 -15.08 -2.34
N ASN A 111 13.80 -16.17 -3.05
CA ASN A 111 13.07 -16.12 -4.32
C ASN A 111 11.66 -15.52 -4.13
N THR A 112 10.95 -15.97 -3.09
CA THR A 112 9.64 -15.40 -2.71
C THR A 112 9.76 -13.91 -2.36
N TYR A 113 10.76 -13.53 -1.55
CA TYR A 113 10.99 -12.13 -1.20
C TYR A 113 11.25 -11.22 -2.41
N PHE A 114 12.07 -11.65 -3.38
CA PHE A 114 12.32 -10.85 -4.58
C PHE A 114 11.07 -10.71 -5.44
N LYS A 115 10.29 -11.79 -5.60
CA LYS A 115 9.01 -11.75 -6.31
C LYS A 115 8.01 -10.83 -5.61
N ASP A 116 7.92 -10.90 -4.28
CA ASP A 116 7.06 -10.01 -3.49
C ASP A 116 7.47 -8.55 -3.68
N ASN A 117 8.78 -8.26 -3.67
CA ASN A 117 9.30 -6.92 -3.93
C ASN A 117 8.98 -6.41 -5.34
N GLU A 118 9.03 -7.28 -6.37
CA GLU A 118 8.62 -6.92 -7.73
C GLU A 118 7.14 -6.53 -7.77
N VAL A 119 6.27 -7.31 -7.12
CA VAL A 119 4.84 -7.01 -7.02
C VAL A 119 4.61 -5.69 -6.28
N LEU A 120 5.27 -5.49 -5.14
CA LEU A 120 5.17 -4.26 -4.34
C LEU A 120 5.63 -3.03 -5.13
N LEU A 121 6.70 -3.14 -5.91
CA LEU A 121 7.18 -2.06 -6.79
C LEU A 121 6.14 -1.69 -7.86
N GLN A 122 5.43 -2.67 -8.43
CA GLN A 122 4.35 -2.40 -9.39
C GLN A 122 3.16 -1.69 -8.72
N ILE A 123 2.74 -2.15 -7.55
CA ILE A 123 1.66 -1.52 -6.77
C ILE A 123 2.01 -0.05 -6.47
N ASP A 124 3.24 0.21 -6.01
CA ASP A 124 3.70 1.56 -5.67
C ASP A 124 3.78 2.48 -6.91
N LYS A 125 4.20 1.95 -8.07
CA LYS A 125 4.12 2.68 -9.35
C LYS A 125 2.69 3.02 -9.72
N ASP A 126 1.77 2.05 -9.64
CA ASP A 126 0.40 2.20 -10.09
C ASP A 126 -0.42 3.15 -9.24
N VAL A 127 -0.26 3.10 -7.93
CA VAL A 127 -1.02 3.99 -7.06
C VAL A 127 -0.48 5.42 -7.10
N ARG A 128 0.82 5.64 -7.33
CA ARG A 128 1.34 7.01 -7.51
C ARG A 128 0.71 7.74 -8.70
N ARG A 129 0.26 7.00 -9.71
CA ARG A 129 -0.42 7.55 -10.90
C ARG A 129 -1.95 7.43 -10.85
N LEU A 130 -2.52 6.86 -9.78
CA LEU A 130 -3.96 6.61 -9.68
C LEU A 130 -4.72 7.93 -9.48
N CYS A 131 -5.65 8.21 -10.40
CA CYS A 131 -6.63 9.30 -10.32
C CYS A 131 -6.03 10.64 -9.83
N PRO A 132 -5.07 11.22 -10.55
CA PRO A 132 -4.34 12.40 -10.10
C PRO A 132 -5.27 13.60 -9.87
N ASP A 133 -6.41 13.70 -10.53
CA ASP A 133 -7.32 14.85 -10.37
C ASP A 133 -8.22 14.75 -9.12
N ILE A 134 -8.21 13.62 -8.41
CA ILE A 134 -9.03 13.40 -7.22
C ILE A 134 -8.20 13.64 -5.96
N SER A 135 -8.54 14.69 -5.21
CA SER A 135 -7.82 15.11 -4.01
C SER A 135 -7.75 14.04 -2.90
N PHE A 136 -8.73 13.13 -2.86
CA PHE A 136 -8.74 12.01 -1.91
C PHE A 136 -7.46 11.16 -2.00
N PHE A 137 -6.95 10.88 -3.22
CA PHE A 137 -5.75 10.07 -3.40
C PHE A 137 -4.44 10.84 -3.23
N GLN A 138 -4.51 12.18 -3.12
CA GLN A 138 -3.33 13.03 -2.96
C GLN A 138 -3.08 13.46 -1.51
N ARG A 139 -4.10 13.40 -0.65
CA ARG A 139 -4.05 13.83 0.74
C ARG A 139 -3.56 12.69 1.64
N ALA A 140 -2.88 13.05 2.72
CA ALA A 140 -2.60 12.09 3.79
C ALA A 140 -3.93 11.65 4.41
N THR A 141 -4.04 10.35 4.71
CA THR A 141 -5.19 9.82 5.43
C THR A 141 -5.22 10.37 6.86
N GLU A 142 -6.40 10.65 7.35
CA GLU A 142 -6.64 11.01 8.76
C GLU A 142 -6.57 9.77 9.67
N TYR A 143 -6.57 8.57 9.09
CA TYR A 143 -6.55 7.28 9.77
C TYR A 143 -5.37 6.43 9.28
N PRO A 144 -4.12 6.79 9.63
CA PRO A 144 -2.95 5.99 9.25
C PRO A 144 -2.91 4.67 10.02
N CYS A 145 -2.38 3.60 9.41
CA CYS A 145 -2.13 2.34 10.12
C CYS A 145 -0.92 2.49 11.04
N LEU A 146 -1.19 2.69 12.32
CA LEU A 146 -0.15 2.87 13.34
C LEU A 146 0.79 1.66 13.47
N LEU A 147 0.32 0.44 13.15
CA LEU A 147 1.15 -0.76 13.17
C LEU A 147 2.32 -0.70 12.18
N ILE A 148 2.24 0.12 11.14
CA ILE A 148 3.29 0.23 10.11
C ILE A 148 4.10 1.51 10.24
N LEU A 149 3.49 2.56 10.80
CA LEU A 149 4.16 3.82 11.05
C LEU A 149 4.83 3.92 12.43
N ASP A 150 4.74 2.89 13.27
CA ASP A 150 5.34 2.89 14.60
C ASP A 150 6.86 3.17 14.51
N PRO A 151 7.37 4.27 15.10
CA PRO A 151 8.80 4.58 15.09
C PRO A 151 9.66 3.53 15.80
N GLN A 152 9.06 2.73 16.69
CA GLN A 152 9.73 1.63 17.38
C GLN A 152 9.75 0.34 16.56
N ASN A 153 9.03 0.30 15.43
CA ASN A 153 9.08 -0.84 14.54
C ASN A 153 10.43 -0.85 13.79
N GLU A 154 11.23 -1.88 14.04
CA GLU A 154 12.51 -2.10 13.35
C GLU A 154 12.33 -2.56 11.88
N PHE A 155 11.09 -2.72 11.42
CA PHE A 155 10.81 -3.28 10.12
C PHE A 155 10.93 -2.25 9.01
N GLU A 156 11.56 -2.68 7.93
CA GLU A 156 11.74 -1.85 6.77
C GLU A 156 10.40 -1.57 6.08
N THR A 157 9.96 -0.30 6.09
CA THR A 157 8.74 0.13 5.40
C THR A 157 8.75 -0.35 3.94
N LEU A 158 7.57 -0.64 3.37
CA LEU A 158 7.43 -1.04 1.96
C LEU A 158 8.20 -0.12 1.01
N ARG A 159 8.16 1.19 1.27
CA ARG A 159 8.93 2.18 0.50
C ARG A 159 10.44 1.93 0.53
N LYS A 160 11.01 1.68 1.71
CA LYS A 160 12.45 1.40 1.85
C LYS A 160 12.84 0.10 1.11
N ARG A 161 12.01 -0.95 1.16
CA ARG A 161 12.23 -2.19 0.39
C ARG A 161 12.23 -1.95 -1.12
N VAL A 162 11.27 -1.16 -1.59
CA VAL A 162 11.18 -0.77 -3.00
C VAL A 162 12.41 0.06 -3.42
N GLU A 163 12.87 0.99 -2.58
CA GLU A 163 14.08 1.80 -2.83
C GLU A 163 15.36 0.93 -2.88
N GLN A 164 15.50 -0.08 -2.02
CA GLN A 164 16.63 -1.02 -2.05
C GLN A 164 16.67 -1.92 -3.29
N THR A 165 15.51 -2.21 -3.89
CA THR A 165 15.44 -3.00 -5.13
C THR A 165 16.06 -2.25 -6.32
N THR A 166 16.09 -0.91 -6.26
CA THR A 166 16.83 -0.07 -7.21
C THR A 166 18.25 0.21 -6.72
N LEU A 167 19.19 -0.69 -7.04
CA LEU A 167 20.62 -0.46 -6.78
C LEU A 167 21.09 0.82 -7.50
N LYS A 168 21.76 1.70 -6.76
CA LYS A 168 22.44 2.86 -7.36
C LYS A 168 23.64 2.35 -8.16
N SER A 169 23.54 2.43 -9.49
CA SER A 169 24.68 2.15 -10.36
C SER A 169 25.58 3.39 -10.45
N GLN A 170 26.88 3.16 -10.55
CA GLN A 170 27.86 4.22 -10.75
C GLN A 170 28.87 3.76 -11.80
N THR A 171 29.24 4.65 -12.71
CA THR A 171 30.25 4.35 -13.72
C THR A 171 31.62 4.30 -13.06
N VAL A 172 32.24 3.12 -13.10
CA VAL A 172 33.60 2.89 -12.61
C VAL A 172 34.57 3.16 -13.75
N ALA A 173 35.56 4.02 -13.54
CA ALA A 173 36.64 4.20 -14.49
C ALA A 173 37.72 3.13 -14.22
N ARG A 174 38.10 2.37 -15.24
CA ARG A 174 39.26 1.45 -15.19
C ARG A 174 40.50 2.18 -15.72
N ASN A 175 41.56 2.21 -14.93
CA ASN A 175 42.88 2.53 -15.48
C ASN A 175 43.49 1.29 -16.14
N ARG A 176 44.53 1.49 -16.97
CA ARG A 176 45.24 0.39 -17.69
C ARG A 176 45.90 -0.64 -16.77
N SER A 177 45.96 -0.36 -15.47
CA SER A 177 46.46 -1.23 -14.40
C SER A 177 45.35 -2.07 -13.72
N GLY A 178 44.09 -1.95 -14.16
CA GLY A 178 42.98 -2.76 -13.65
C GLY A 178 42.34 -2.24 -12.36
N VAL A 179 42.75 -1.08 -11.84
CA VAL A 179 42.18 -0.46 -10.64
C VAL A 179 40.87 0.24 -10.99
N THR A 180 39.83 -0.07 -10.23
CA THR A 180 38.48 0.49 -10.35
C THR A 180 38.31 1.68 -9.41
N ASN A 181 38.23 2.90 -9.96
CA ASN A 181 37.94 4.10 -9.18
C ASN A 181 36.46 4.51 -9.35
N VAL A 182 35.81 4.74 -8.21
CA VAL A 182 34.41 5.19 -8.13
C VAL A 182 34.37 6.69 -8.41
N ARG A 183 33.85 7.11 -9.57
CA ARG A 183 33.81 8.54 -9.96
C ARG A 183 32.65 9.25 -9.28
N ALA A 184 32.89 10.00 -8.21
CA ALA A 184 31.89 10.94 -7.69
C ALA A 184 31.64 12.04 -8.73
N ASN A 185 30.38 12.30 -9.08
CA ASN A 185 30.00 13.36 -10.00
C ASN A 185 30.23 14.73 -9.33
N LEU A 186 31.47 15.18 -9.31
CA LEU A 186 31.83 16.55 -8.97
C LEU A 186 31.69 17.37 -10.24
N GLY A 187 30.54 18.03 -10.38
CA GLY A 187 30.39 19.12 -11.34
C GLY A 187 31.37 20.24 -10.98
N ALA A 188 32.19 20.64 -11.95
CA ALA A 188 33.05 21.82 -11.85
C ALA A 188 32.86 22.71 -13.10
N PRO A 189 33.06 24.03 -12.98
CA PRO A 189 32.32 25.04 -13.72
C PRO A 189 33.08 25.55 -14.96
N GLY A 190 32.37 25.80 -16.06
CA GLY A 190 32.88 26.65 -17.13
C GLY A 190 32.48 26.29 -18.56
N THR A 191 31.57 27.09 -19.12
CA THR A 191 31.36 27.42 -20.55
C THR A 191 30.50 26.48 -21.45
N PRO A 192 29.79 27.05 -22.46
CA PRO A 192 28.34 26.83 -22.58
C PRO A 192 27.83 26.30 -23.94
N ARG A 193 26.51 26.02 -23.97
CA ARG A 193 25.57 25.91 -25.13
C ARG A 193 25.63 24.61 -25.96
N ASP A 194 24.54 23.95 -26.37
CA ASP A 194 23.11 24.26 -26.32
C ASP A 194 22.24 22.98 -26.34
N SER A 195 21.10 23.10 -25.64
CA SER A 195 19.78 22.47 -25.88
C SER A 195 19.66 20.96 -26.10
N LEU A 196 19.01 20.29 -25.13
CA LEU A 196 17.69 19.68 -25.33
C LEU A 196 16.96 19.54 -23.97
N PHE A 197 15.91 20.36 -23.82
CA PHE A 197 14.75 20.26 -22.92
C PHE A 197 14.92 19.87 -21.44
N LEU A 198 14.88 20.91 -20.60
CA LEU A 198 14.36 20.84 -19.24
C LEU A 198 12.86 20.50 -19.24
N HIS A 199 12.48 19.51 -18.43
CA HIS A 199 11.36 19.73 -17.52
C HIS A 199 11.81 19.54 -16.08
N ALA A 200 11.55 20.57 -15.30
CA ALA A 200 12.18 20.86 -14.03
C ALA A 200 11.69 19.93 -12.92
N SER A 201 12.57 19.07 -12.43
CA SER A 201 12.53 18.64 -11.03
C SER A 201 12.92 19.83 -10.16
N ARG A 202 11.96 20.70 -9.87
CA ARG A 202 12.06 21.58 -8.70
C ARG A 202 12.05 20.67 -7.48
N GLY A 203 13.21 20.58 -6.82
CA GLY A 203 13.31 20.19 -5.44
C GLY A 203 12.37 21.08 -4.62
N ALA A 204 11.24 20.52 -4.23
CA ALA A 204 10.54 21.00 -3.07
C ALA A 204 11.32 20.47 -1.86
N LEU A 205 11.92 21.40 -1.12
CA LEU A 205 11.95 21.33 0.34
C LEU A 205 10.52 21.03 0.80
N ALA A 206 10.14 19.76 0.78
CA ALA A 206 8.82 19.30 1.16
C ALA A 206 8.92 18.92 2.64
N THR A 207 8.67 19.92 3.48
CA THR A 207 7.91 19.78 4.72
C THR A 207 7.22 18.42 4.79
N GLY A 208 7.57 17.61 5.79
CA GLY A 208 7.18 16.21 5.97
C GLY A 208 5.74 15.90 5.55
N ARG A 209 5.56 15.51 4.29
CA ARG A 209 4.27 15.06 3.78
C ARG A 209 4.38 13.55 3.58
N VAL A 210 4.14 12.85 4.67
CA VAL A 210 4.02 11.40 4.74
C VAL A 210 2.87 11.01 3.81
N LYS A 211 3.20 10.54 2.59
CA LYS A 211 2.29 9.70 1.84
C LYS A 211 2.30 8.36 2.57
N SER A 212 1.38 8.24 3.53
CA SER A 212 1.18 7.02 4.33
C SER A 212 0.98 5.88 3.35
N TRP A 213 1.91 4.94 3.39
CA TRP A 213 1.70 3.65 2.78
C TRP A 213 1.52 2.67 3.91
N VAL A 214 0.24 2.30 4.01
CA VAL A 214 -0.49 1.71 5.13
C VAL A 214 -0.69 2.64 6.31
#